data_AF-A0A1I3Q6V6-F1
#
_entry.id   AF-A0A1I3Q6V6-F1
#
_cell.length_a   1.000
_cell.length_b   1.000
_cell.length_c   1.000
_cell.angle_alpha   90.00
_cell.angle_beta   90.00
_cell.angle_gamma   90.00
#
_symmetry.space_group_name_H-M   'P 1'
#
loop_
_entity.id
_entity.type
_entity.pdbx_description
1 polymer ?
#
loop_
_entity_poly.entity_id
_entity_poly.type
_entity_poly.pdbx_seq_one_letter_code
_entity_poly.pdbx_strand_id
1 'polypeptide(L)' 'MIGFILTLLGGVWGWRLAAKRGGNRADKLQYMAVFALIFGIIGLFLGVIADRMI' A
#
# COMPACT_ATOMS: atom_id res chain seq x y z
N MET A 1 -7.70 -9.58 8.05
CA MET A 1 -8.45 -8.60 7.23
C MET A 1 -7.76 -7.24 7.11
N ILE A 2 -7.11 -6.72 8.16
CA ILE A 2 -6.48 -5.39 8.18
C ILE A 2 -5.38 -5.19 7.12
N GLY A 3 -4.56 -6.21 6.86
CA GLY A 3 -3.49 -6.12 5.84
C GLY A 3 -4.00 -5.87 4.42
N PHE A 4 -5.14 -6.46 4.05
CA PHE A 4 -5.76 -6.23 2.74
C PHE A 4 -6.22 -4.78 2.56
N ILE A 5 -6.82 -4.20 3.60
CA ILE A 5 -7.26 -2.80 3.60
C ILE A 5 -6.06 -1.88 3.41
N LEU A 6 -4.99 -2.10 4.18
CA LEU A 6 -3.78 -1.29 4.10
C LEU A 6 -3.11 -1.42 2.72
N THR A 7 -3.05 -2.62 2.15
CA THR A 7 -2.52 -2.87 0.79
C THR A 7 -3.25 -2.01 -0.25
N LEU A 8 -4.59 -1.99 -0.22
CA LEU A 8 -5.38 -1.19 -1.17
C LEU A 8 -5.18 0.30 -0.96
N LEU A 9 -5.14 0.77 0.30
CA LEU A 9 -4.87 2.17 0.62
C LEU A 9 -3.48 2.61 0.13
N GLY A 10 -2.47 1.77 0.34
CA GLY A 10 -1.12 1.97 -0.18
C GLY A 10 -1.12 2.11 -1.69
N GLY A 11 -1.75 1.17 -2.40
CA GLY A 11 -1.83 1.23 -3.87
C GLY A 11 -2.49 2.51 -4.39
N VAL A 12 -3.65 2.88 -3.84
CA VAL A 12 -4.35 4.12 -4.21
C VAL A 12 -3.48 5.34 -3.92
N TRP A 13 -2.77 5.36 -2.80
CA TRP A 13 -1.85 6.45 -2.46
C TRP A 13 -0.68 6.55 -3.42
N GLY A 14 -0.03 5.43 -3.75
CA GLY A 14 1.07 5.36 -4.71
C GLY A 14 0.65 5.89 -6.08
N TRP A 15 -0.49 5.43 -6.60
CA TRP A 15 -1.05 5.94 -7.85
C TRP A 15 -1.28 7.45 -7.82
N ARG A 16 -1.92 7.96 -6.75
CA ARG A 16 -2.20 9.40 -6.58
C ARG A 16 -0.91 10.21 -6.51
N LEU A 17 0.11 9.71 -5.83
CA LEU A 17 1.41 10.38 -5.71
C LEU A 17 2.09 10.50 -7.07
N ALA A 18 2.14 9.42 -7.84
CA ALA A 18 2.69 9.43 -9.19
C ALA A 18 1.87 10.34 -10.14
N ALA A 19 0.55 10.32 -10.01
CA ALA A 19 -0.33 11.22 -10.78
C ALA A 19 -0.08 12.69 -10.46
N LYS A 20 0.09 13.06 -9.18
CA LYS A 20 0.45 14.43 -8.76
C LYS A 20 1.81 14.87 -9.28
N ARG A 21 2.74 13.93 -9.48
CA ARG A 21 4.08 14.18 -10.04
C ARG A 21 4.12 14.21 -11.58
N GLY A 22 2.97 14.07 -12.25
CA GLY A 22 2.91 14.06 -13.71
C GLY A 22 3.48 12.79 -14.37
N GLY A 23 3.66 11.70 -13.60
CA GLY A 23 4.19 10.44 -14.11
C GLY A 23 3.28 9.82 -15.19
N ASN A 24 3.88 9.04 -16.09
CA ASN A 24 3.15 8.33 -17.13
C ASN A 24 2.37 7.13 -16.54
N ARG A 25 1.68 6.34 -17.38
CA ARG A 25 0.91 5.19 -16.90
C ARG A 25 1.78 4.13 -16.22
N ALA A 26 2.98 3.87 -16.74
CA ALA A 26 3.90 2.91 -16.15
C ALA A 26 4.39 3.38 -14.78
N ASP A 27 4.72 4.67 -14.63
CA ASP A 27 5.13 5.25 -13.35
C ASP A 27 4.03 5.11 -12.29
N LYS A 28 2.77 5.39 -12.69
CA LYS A 28 1.62 5.27 -11.78
C LYS A 28 1.39 3.83 -11.34
N LEU A 29 1.52 2.86 -12.25
CA LEU A 29 1.42 1.43 -11.92
C LEU A 29 2.57 0.98 -11.02
N GLN A 30 3.79 1.43 -11.28
CA GLN A 30 4.95 1.10 -10.46
C GLN A 30 4.81 1.64 -9.04
N TYR A 31 4.43 2.92 -8.89
CA TYR A 31 4.17 3.50 -7.58
C TYR A 31 3.02 2.81 -6.86
N MET A 32 1.92 2.51 -7.58
CA MET A 32 0.81 1.75 -7.01
C MET A 32 1.27 0.39 -6.47
N ALA A 33 2.05 -0.37 -7.24
CA ALA A 33 2.55 -1.67 -6.82
C ALA A 33 3.51 -1.56 -5.62
N VAL A 34 4.47 -0.63 -5.66
CA VAL A 34 5.43 -0.43 -4.56
C VAL A 34 4.73 -0.03 -3.27
N PHE A 35 3.83 0.94 -3.30
CA PHE A 35 3.13 1.38 -2.09
C PHE A 35 2.14 0.32 -1.58
N ALA A 36 1.49 -0.44 -2.46
CA ALA A 36 0.64 -1.56 -2.05
C ALA A 36 1.45 -2.62 -1.29
N LEU A 37 2.65 -2.97 -1.78
CA LEU A 37 3.56 -3.91 -1.13
C LEU A 37 4.02 -3.41 0.24
N ILE A 38 4.50 -2.16 0.32
CA ILE A 38 4.97 -1.57 1.59
C ILE A 38 3.85 -1.58 2.63
N PHE A 39 2.66 -1.08 2.27
CA PHE A 39 1.53 -1.04 3.19
C PHE A 39 1.01 -2.44 3.53
N GLY A 40 1.04 -3.37 2.58
CA GLY A 40 0.65 -4.76 2.81
C GLY A 40 1.57 -5.45 3.81
N ILE A 41 2.88 -5.24 3.70
CA ILE A 41 3.87 -5.75 4.65
C ILE A 41 3.63 -5.15 6.04
N ILE A 42 3.46 -3.82 6.14
CA ILE A 42 3.12 -3.15 7.40
C ILE A 42 1.84 -3.74 7.99
N GLY A 43 0.81 -3.92 7.17
CA GLY A 43 -0.48 -4.46 7.60
C GLY A 43 -0.43 -5.92 8.03
N LEU A 44 0.48 -6.72 7.47
CA LEU A 44 0.75 -8.08 7.93
C LEU A 44 1.36 -8.04 9.35
N PHE A 45 2.40 -7.23 9.56
CA PHE A 45 3.01 -7.09 10.89
C PHE A 45 2.02 -6.56 11.93
N LEU A 46 1.25 -5.52 11.58
CA LEU A 46 0.21 -4.99 12.46
C LEU A 46 -0.86 -6.04 12.78
N GLY A 47 -1.25 -6.85 11.79
CA GLY A 47 -2.18 -7.96 12.01
C GLY A 47 -1.65 -8.98 13.00
N VAL A 48 -0.40 -9.43 12.82
CA VAL A 48 0.25 -10.38 13.75
C VAL A 48 0.37 -9.78 15.16
N ILE A 49 0.78 -8.51 15.28
CA ILE A 49 0.90 -7.86 16.58
C ILE A 49 -0.46 -7.77 17.27
N ALA A 50 -1.51 -7.35 16.55
CA ALA A 50 -2.85 -7.25 17.09
C ALA A 50 -3.37 -8.61 17.58
N ASP A 51 -3.18 -9.67 16.78
CA ASP A 51 -3.58 -11.04 17.12
C ASP A 51 -2.77 -11.65 18.28
N ARG A 52 -1.61 -11.08 18.63
CA ARG A 52 -0.75 -11.58 19.72
C ARG A 52 -0.85 -10.77 21.01
N MET A 53 -1.38 -9.55 20.94
CA MET A 53 -1.51 -8.66 22.09
C MET A 53 -2.93 -8.64 22.68
N ILE A 54 -3.93 -9.07 21.91
CA ILE A 54 -5.35 -9.17 22.30
C ILE A 54 -5.70 -10.65 22.47
#